data_AF-A0AAP6WQR1-F1
#
_entry.id   AF-A0AAP6WQR1-F1
#
_cell.length_a   1.000
_cell.length_b   1.000
_cell.length_c   1.000
_cell.angle_alpha   90.00
_cell.angle_beta   90.00
_cell.angle_gamma   90.00
#
_symmetry.space_group_name_H-M   'P 1'
#
loop_
_entity.id
_entity.type
_entity.pdbx_description
1 polymer ?
#
loop_
_entity_poly.entity_id
_entity_poly.type
_entity_poly.pdbx_seq_one_letter_code
_entity_poly.pdbx_strand_id
1 'polypeptide(L)'
;MLKSFYVLMNSKNIEKSLMKFRKISIKKVSQIIIKECIKEKLNYEIIEKNNNEFIVEISSSRKKTLIVFHKELAVTIYDYYKFIRLIQDREIDKGVYITTGVFQQDVYNMAETDRFINRIKLLNGKDFVVKQRWIKRKKHHHISYDKLSFKSLF
;
A
#
# COMPACT_ATOMS: atom_id res chain seq x y z
N MET A 1 -11.72 -5.21 19.25
CA MET A 1 -11.11 -5.49 20.57
C MET A 1 -9.70 -6.13 20.49
N LEU A 2 -9.51 -7.29 19.85
CA LEU A 2 -8.17 -7.94 19.78
C LEU A 2 -7.10 -7.13 19.02
N LYS A 3 -7.50 -6.41 17.97
CA LYS A 3 -6.58 -5.63 17.11
C LYS A 3 -6.07 -4.37 17.82
N SER A 4 -6.90 -3.69 18.60
CA SER A 4 -6.52 -2.52 19.41
C SER A 4 -5.60 -2.93 20.56
N PHE A 5 -5.92 -4.03 21.25
CA PHE A 5 -5.07 -4.58 22.31
C PHE A 5 -3.69 -5.01 21.79
N TYR A 6 -3.63 -5.67 20.63
CA TYR A 6 -2.37 -6.05 19.99
C TYR A 6 -1.49 -4.83 19.64
N VAL A 7 -2.08 -3.75 19.12
CA VAL A 7 -1.36 -2.51 18.78
C VAL A 7 -0.82 -1.83 20.03
N LEU A 8 -1.60 -1.81 21.12
CA LEU A 8 -1.17 -1.28 22.42
C LEU A 8 0.03 -2.06 22.98
N MET A 9 -0.04 -3.38 23.00
CA MET A 9 1.02 -4.24 23.54
C MET A 9 2.31 -4.25 22.71
N ASN A 10 2.25 -3.85 21.42
CA ASN A 10 3.40 -3.89 20.49
C ASN A 10 3.76 -2.50 19.94
N SER A 11 3.32 -1.42 20.59
CA SER A 11 3.50 -0.04 20.12
C SER A 11 4.95 0.29 19.74
N LYS A 12 5.91 -0.02 20.61
CA LYS A 12 7.36 0.18 20.37
C LYS A 12 7.87 -0.56 19.13
N ASN A 13 7.40 -1.80 18.91
CA ASN A 13 7.81 -2.59 17.74
C ASN A 13 7.18 -2.06 16.45
N ILE A 14 5.93 -1.60 16.52
CA ILE A 14 5.23 -0.96 15.40
C ILE A 14 5.91 0.36 15.03
N GLU A 15 6.31 1.15 16.01
CA GLU A 15 7.01 2.42 15.78
C GLU A 15 8.38 2.22 15.12
N LYS A 16 9.21 1.32 15.67
CA LYS A 16 10.48 0.92 15.02
C LYS A 16 10.24 0.42 13.60
N SER A 17 9.12 -0.27 13.40
CA SER A 17 8.73 -0.80 12.10
C SER A 17 8.36 0.32 11.11
N LEU A 18 7.62 1.31 11.59
CA LEU A 18 7.24 2.50 10.80
C LEU A 18 8.46 3.34 10.43
N MET A 19 9.38 3.57 11.36
CA MET A 19 10.62 4.31 11.08
C MET A 19 11.44 3.67 9.95
N LYS A 20 11.54 2.34 9.93
CA LYS A 20 12.19 1.62 8.83
C LYS A 20 11.35 1.66 7.56
N PHE A 21 10.03 1.46 7.64
CA PHE A 21 9.14 1.52 6.47
C PHE A 21 9.24 2.87 5.76
N ARG A 22 9.29 3.99 6.49
CA ARG A 22 9.52 5.33 5.93
C ARG A 22 10.85 5.48 5.18
N LYS A 23 11.85 4.64 5.48
CA LYS A 23 13.16 4.65 4.82
C LYS A 23 13.25 3.71 3.63
N ILE A 24 12.22 2.94 3.32
CA ILE A 24 12.24 2.02 2.18
C ILE A 24 12.44 2.81 0.88
N SER A 25 13.16 2.20 -0.07
CA SER A 25 13.34 2.76 -1.40
C SER A 25 12.27 2.24 -2.36
N ILE A 26 11.88 3.07 -3.33
CA ILE A 26 10.99 2.66 -4.41
C ILE A 26 11.57 1.48 -5.20
N LYS A 27 12.90 1.44 -5.38
CA LYS A 27 13.59 0.28 -5.96
C LYS A 27 13.26 -1.01 -5.21
N LYS A 28 13.31 -1.00 -3.88
CA LYS A 28 13.00 -2.20 -3.08
C LYS A 28 11.53 -2.59 -3.17
N VAL A 29 10.61 -1.61 -3.11
CA VAL A 29 9.17 -1.85 -3.22
C VAL A 29 8.81 -2.46 -4.57
N SER A 30 9.26 -1.84 -5.67
CA SER A 30 9.01 -2.34 -7.02
C SER A 30 9.56 -3.75 -7.23
N GLN A 31 10.77 -4.04 -6.72
CA GLN A 31 11.32 -5.40 -6.76
C GLN A 31 10.44 -6.43 -6.04
N ILE A 32 9.90 -6.09 -4.87
CA ILE A 32 9.03 -7.01 -4.11
C ILE A 32 7.73 -7.25 -4.87
N ILE A 33 7.05 -6.19 -5.32
CA ILE A 33 5.76 -6.31 -6.03
C ILE A 33 5.93 -7.11 -7.32
N ILE A 34 6.93 -6.79 -8.14
CA ILE A 34 7.20 -7.49 -9.40
C ILE A 34 7.51 -8.97 -9.15
N LYS A 35 8.35 -9.27 -8.14
CA LYS A 35 8.66 -10.65 -7.76
C LYS A 35 7.40 -11.42 -7.35
N GLU A 36 6.48 -10.79 -6.62
CA GLU A 36 5.21 -11.42 -6.25
C GLU A 36 4.30 -11.60 -7.48
N CYS A 37 4.25 -10.64 -8.42
CA CYS A 37 3.47 -10.78 -9.66
C CYS A 37 3.98 -11.96 -10.52
N ILE A 38 5.29 -12.05 -10.73
CA ILE A 38 5.93 -13.15 -11.47
C ILE A 38 5.59 -14.50 -10.83
N LYS A 39 5.70 -14.58 -9.50
CA LYS A 39 5.40 -15.81 -8.75
C LYS A 39 3.94 -16.27 -8.93
N GLU A 40 3.01 -15.33 -8.96
CA GLU A 40 1.58 -15.61 -9.11
C GLU A 40 1.12 -15.63 -10.59
N LYS A 41 2.05 -15.52 -11.55
CA LYS A 41 1.79 -15.47 -13.00
C LYS A 41 0.80 -14.37 -13.39
N LEU A 42 0.94 -13.20 -12.77
CA LEU A 42 0.14 -12.01 -13.07
C LEU A 42 0.87 -11.11 -14.06
N ASN A 43 0.11 -10.51 -14.97
CA ASN A 43 0.63 -9.47 -15.85
C ASN A 43 0.77 -8.17 -15.05
N TYR A 44 1.79 -7.37 -15.35
CA TYR A 44 1.97 -6.06 -14.74
C TYR A 44 2.51 -5.05 -15.75
N GLU A 45 2.06 -3.81 -15.63
CA GLU A 45 2.55 -2.66 -16.38
C GLU A 45 3.02 -1.59 -15.39
N ILE A 46 4.28 -1.18 -15.52
CA ILE A 46 4.80 -0.07 -14.71
C ILE A 46 4.39 1.23 -15.39
N ILE A 47 3.52 1.99 -14.74
CA ILE A 47 3.03 3.28 -15.22
C ILE A 47 4.04 4.37 -14.83
N GLU A 48 4.48 4.35 -13.58
CA GLU A 48 5.43 5.32 -13.06
C GLU A 48 6.37 4.69 -12.04
N LYS A 49 7.63 5.12 -12.07
CA LYS A 49 8.64 4.74 -11.10
C LYS A 49 9.67 5.85 -10.94
N ASN A 50 9.55 6.59 -9.85
CA ASN A 50 10.49 7.65 -9.47
C ASN A 50 11.03 7.39 -8.05
N ASN A 51 11.68 8.38 -7.43
CA ASN A 51 12.28 8.23 -6.09
C ASN A 51 11.25 8.19 -4.96
N ASN A 52 10.06 8.75 -5.18
CA ASN A 52 8.99 8.90 -4.21
C ASN A 52 7.77 8.04 -4.52
N GLU A 53 7.53 7.68 -5.78
CA GLU A 53 6.33 6.97 -6.19
C GLU A 53 6.61 5.78 -7.09
N PHE A 54 5.81 4.73 -6.90
CA PHE A 54 5.72 3.59 -7.78
C PHE A 54 4.26 3.29 -8.08
N ILE A 55 3.90 3.39 -9.36
CA ILE A 55 2.56 3.12 -9.86
C ILE A 55 2.65 1.92 -10.81
N VAL A 56 1.89 0.89 -10.50
CA VAL A 56 1.84 -0.34 -11.29
C VAL A 56 0.40 -0.80 -11.45
N GLU A 57 0.03 -1.11 -12.69
CA GLU A 57 -1.17 -1.85 -12.98
C GLU A 57 -0.84 -3.35 -12.93
N ILE A 58 -1.66 -4.13 -12.25
CA ILE A 58 -1.54 -5.59 -12.15
C ILE A 58 -2.83 -6.19 -12.67
N SER A 59 -2.71 -7.04 -13.68
CA SER A 59 -3.84 -7.57 -14.43
C SER A 59 -3.85 -9.09 -14.38
N SER A 60 -5.04 -9.61 -14.07
CA SER A 60 -5.41 -11.02 -14.18
C SER A 60 -6.47 -11.16 -15.27
N SER A 61 -6.84 -12.39 -15.63
CA SER A 61 -7.90 -12.64 -16.63
C SER A 61 -9.28 -12.06 -16.28
N ARG A 62 -9.51 -11.67 -15.02
CA ARG A 62 -10.81 -11.20 -14.53
C ARG A 62 -10.79 -9.80 -13.95
N LYS A 63 -9.61 -9.23 -13.74
CA LYS A 63 -9.47 -8.04 -12.90
C LYS A 63 -8.17 -7.28 -13.15
N LYS A 64 -8.29 -5.96 -13.26
CA LYS A 64 -7.20 -4.98 -13.22
C LYS A 64 -7.14 -4.32 -11.83
N THR A 65 -5.94 -4.24 -11.27
CA THR A 65 -5.69 -3.59 -9.99
C THR A 65 -4.58 -2.56 -10.15
N LEU A 66 -4.85 -1.30 -9.81
CA LEU A 66 -3.84 -0.26 -9.73
C LEU A 66 -3.27 -0.21 -8.32
N ILE A 67 -1.95 -0.28 -8.19
CA ILE A 67 -1.24 -0.07 -6.93
C ILE A 67 -0.40 1.20 -7.05
N VAL A 68 -0.68 2.16 -6.18
CA VAL A 68 0.17 3.32 -5.93
C VAL A 68 0.89 3.10 -4.61
N PHE A 69 2.22 3.15 -4.65
CA PHE A 69 3.05 3.27 -3.45
C PHE A 69 3.71 4.63 -3.46
N HIS A 70 3.30 5.49 -2.52
CA HIS A 70 3.78 6.85 -2.40
C HIS A 70 4.55 7.06 -1.10
N LYS A 71 5.81 7.42 -1.20
CA LYS A 71 6.70 7.75 -0.09
C LYS A 71 6.53 9.21 0.30
N GLU A 72 5.39 9.50 0.91
CA GLU A 72 5.03 10.84 1.37
C GLU A 72 4.70 10.83 2.86
N LEU A 73 4.89 11.97 3.55
CA LEU A 73 4.50 12.12 4.96
C LEU A 73 3.00 12.33 5.11
N ALA A 74 2.40 13.12 4.22
CA ALA A 74 0.97 13.39 4.19
C ALA A 74 0.47 13.46 2.74
N VAL A 75 -0.35 12.49 2.35
CA VAL A 75 -0.98 12.46 1.02
C VAL A 75 -2.16 13.43 1.01
N THR A 76 -2.19 14.29 0.00
CA THR A 76 -3.19 15.34 -0.15
C THR A 76 -4.38 14.89 -0.99
N ILE A 77 -5.45 15.70 -1.00
CA ILE A 77 -6.59 15.48 -1.88
C ILE A 77 -6.21 15.55 -3.36
N TYR A 78 -5.21 16.37 -3.72
CA TYR A 78 -4.73 16.48 -5.11
C TYR A 78 -4.06 15.19 -5.59
N ASP A 79 -3.25 14.57 -4.74
CA ASP A 79 -2.64 13.27 -5.03
C ASP A 79 -3.69 12.19 -5.19
N TYR A 80 -4.75 12.25 -4.37
CA TYR A 80 -5.88 11.33 -4.47
C TYR A 80 -6.64 11.49 -5.79
N TYR A 81 -6.90 12.73 -6.25
CA TYR A 81 -7.54 12.96 -7.55
C TYR A 81 -6.73 12.40 -8.73
N LYS A 82 -5.40 12.55 -8.72
CA LYS A 82 -4.53 11.94 -9.73
C LYS A 82 -4.71 10.42 -9.76
N PHE A 83 -4.75 9.80 -8.59
CA PHE A 83 -4.98 8.37 -8.45
C PHE A 83 -6.37 7.94 -8.98
N ILE A 84 -7.43 8.70 -8.69
CA ILE A 84 -8.78 8.40 -9.19
C ILE A 84 -8.87 8.55 -10.70
N ARG A 85 -8.24 9.59 -11.26
CA ARG A 85 -8.18 9.78 -12.70
C ARG A 85 -7.49 8.60 -13.40
N LEU A 86 -6.37 8.11 -12.85
CA LEU A 86 -5.71 6.91 -13.38
C LEU A 86 -6.60 5.67 -13.33
N ILE A 87 -7.43 5.51 -12.29
CA ILE A 87 -8.40 4.41 -12.19
C ILE A 87 -9.45 4.50 -13.30
N GLN A 88 -9.98 5.69 -13.54
CA GLN A 88 -11.02 5.94 -14.55
C GLN A 88 -10.46 5.76 -15.97
N ASP A 89 -9.34 6.43 -16.28
CA ASP A 89 -8.74 6.45 -17.61
C ASP A 89 -8.28 5.06 -18.08
N ARG A 90 -7.97 4.15 -17.15
CA ARG A 90 -7.50 2.78 -17.44
C ARG A 90 -8.52 1.68 -17.16
N GLU A 91 -9.75 2.06 -16.78
CA GLU A 91 -10.84 1.14 -16.44
C GLU A 91 -10.43 0.11 -15.37
N ILE A 92 -9.90 0.59 -14.25
CA ILE A 92 -9.36 -0.24 -13.18
C ILE A 92 -10.47 -0.71 -12.23
N ASP A 93 -10.58 -2.02 -12.01
CA ASP A 93 -11.59 -2.60 -11.09
C ASP A 93 -11.32 -2.37 -9.60
N LYS A 94 -10.05 -2.13 -9.23
CA LYS A 94 -9.60 -1.95 -7.83
C LYS A 94 -8.39 -1.05 -7.74
N GLY A 95 -8.53 0.03 -6.97
CA GLY A 95 -7.41 0.89 -6.60
C GLY A 95 -6.87 0.56 -5.21
N VAL A 96 -5.55 0.49 -5.06
CA VAL A 96 -4.88 0.42 -3.76
C VAL A 96 -3.86 1.55 -3.66
N TYR A 97 -4.10 2.50 -2.76
CA TYR A 97 -3.19 3.58 -2.46
C TYR A 97 -2.49 3.29 -1.13
N ILE A 98 -1.16 3.15 -1.18
CA ILE A 98 -0.31 2.92 -0.02
C ILE A 98 0.59 4.14 0.18
N THR A 99 0.66 4.65 1.41
CA THR A 99 1.65 5.68 1.78
C THR A 99 2.52 5.25 2.95
N THR A 100 3.76 5.75 3.00
CA THR A 100 4.62 5.61 4.19
C THR A 100 4.19 6.49 5.36
N GLY A 101 3.43 7.54 5.08
CA GLY A 101 2.92 8.50 6.04
C GLY A 101 1.44 8.29 6.34
N VAL A 102 0.67 9.37 6.28
CA VAL A 102 -0.78 9.40 6.51
C VAL A 102 -1.52 9.99 5.32
N PHE A 103 -2.83 9.76 5.25
CA PHE A 103 -3.71 10.51 4.36
C PHE A 103 -4.33 11.67 5.14
N GLN A 104 -4.47 12.84 4.50
CA GLN A 104 -5.26 13.94 5.07
C GLN A 104 -6.73 13.55 5.22
N GLN A 105 -7.46 14.21 6.11
CA GLN A 105 -8.85 13.87 6.40
C GLN A 105 -9.75 13.98 5.16
N ASP A 106 -9.53 14.99 4.32
CA ASP A 106 -10.29 15.19 3.09
C ASP A 106 -10.16 14.02 2.12
N VAL A 107 -9.01 13.35 2.10
CA VAL A 107 -8.81 12.12 1.30
C VAL A 107 -9.69 10.99 1.81
N TYR A 108 -9.84 10.83 3.13
CA TYR A 108 -10.74 9.83 3.68
C TYR A 108 -12.20 10.16 3.38
N ASN A 109 -12.60 11.42 3.54
CA ASN A 109 -13.96 11.88 3.24
C ASN A 109 -14.31 11.57 1.78
N MET A 110 -13.41 11.90 0.85
CA MET A 110 -13.63 11.65 -0.57
C MET A 110 -13.66 10.16 -0.91
N ALA A 111 -12.74 9.39 -0.33
CA ALA A 111 -12.69 7.95 -0.54
C ALA A 111 -13.91 7.21 0.01
N GLU A 112 -14.63 7.77 0.99
CA GLU A 112 -15.91 7.21 1.43
C GLU A 112 -17.00 7.38 0.38
N THR A 113 -17.04 8.52 -0.32
CA THR A 113 -17.93 8.75 -1.46
C THR A 113 -17.58 7.82 -2.63
N ASP A 114 -16.30 7.74 -3.00
CA ASP A 114 -15.85 6.97 -4.17
C ASP A 114 -15.83 5.45 -3.96
N ARG A 115 -15.80 4.98 -2.69
CA ARG A 115 -15.79 3.54 -2.34
C ARG A 115 -16.96 2.75 -2.91
N PHE A 116 -18.08 3.42 -3.17
CA PHE A 116 -19.27 2.80 -3.75
C PHE A 116 -19.08 2.47 -5.23
N ILE A 117 -18.25 3.24 -5.94
CA ILE A 117 -18.05 3.14 -7.38
C ILE A 117 -16.82 2.26 -7.67
N ASN A 118 -15.72 2.56 -7.00
CA ASN A 118 -14.45 1.90 -7.20
C ASN A 118 -14.05 1.21 -5.90
N ARG A 119 -13.62 -0.06 -5.95
CA ARG A 119 -13.20 -0.84 -4.75
C ARG A 119 -11.85 -0.33 -4.20
N ILE A 120 -11.83 0.92 -3.72
CA ILE A 120 -10.65 1.67 -3.33
C ILE A 120 -10.23 1.30 -1.92
N LYS A 121 -8.93 1.04 -1.77
CA LYS A 121 -8.30 0.70 -0.50
C LYS A 121 -7.16 1.67 -0.20
N LEU A 122 -7.35 2.49 0.83
CA LEU A 122 -6.32 3.36 1.39
C LEU A 122 -5.55 2.62 2.50
N LEU A 123 -4.23 2.66 2.45
CA LEU A 123 -3.32 2.04 3.43
C LEU A 123 -2.24 3.03 3.85
N ASN A 124 -2.45 3.69 5.00
CA ASN A 124 -1.41 4.52 5.59
C ASN A 124 -0.27 3.63 6.13
N GLY A 125 0.85 4.23 6.51
CA GLY A 125 2.04 3.49 6.91
C GLY A 125 1.76 2.53 8.06
N LYS A 126 1.00 2.97 9.07
CA LYS A 126 0.64 2.16 10.25
C LYS A 126 -0.22 0.97 9.86
N ASP A 127 -1.25 1.19 9.05
CA ASP A 127 -2.17 0.15 8.60
C ASP A 127 -1.49 -0.89 7.72
N PHE A 128 -0.60 -0.45 6.82
CA PHE A 128 0.17 -1.35 5.98
C PHE A 128 1.10 -2.22 6.83
N VAL A 129 1.86 -1.61 7.74
CA VAL A 129 2.81 -2.27 8.64
C VAL A 129 2.09 -3.30 9.52
N VAL A 130 1.02 -2.94 10.23
CA VAL A 130 0.28 -3.85 11.12
C VAL A 130 -0.35 -5.04 10.37
N LYS A 131 -0.66 -4.88 9.08
CA LYS A 131 -1.21 -5.98 8.26
C LYS A 131 -0.15 -7.01 7.87
N GLN A 132 1.15 -6.70 7.98
CA GLN A 132 2.22 -7.64 7.65
C GLN A 132 2.21 -8.86 8.58
N ARG A 133 2.25 -10.06 8.00
CA ARG A 133 2.13 -11.34 8.74
C ARG A 133 3.16 -11.50 9.85
N TRP A 134 4.39 -11.07 9.60
CA TRP A 134 5.50 -11.22 10.55
C TRP A 134 5.36 -10.29 11.76
N ILE A 135 4.66 -9.15 11.65
CA ILE A 135 4.37 -8.28 12.79
C ILE A 135 3.51 -9.03 13.81
N LYS A 136 2.46 -9.72 13.34
CA LYS A 136 1.52 -10.45 14.19
C LYS A 136 2.13 -11.65 14.94
N ARG A 137 3.39 -12.04 14.65
CA ARG A 137 4.06 -13.17 15.31
C ARG A 137 4.87 -12.68 16.51
N LYS A 138 4.63 -13.26 17.70
CA LYS A 138 5.25 -12.90 19.00
C LYS A 138 6.79 -12.88 19.01
N LYS A 139 7.47 -13.54 18.07
CA LYS A 139 8.94 -13.74 18.06
C LYS A 139 9.71 -12.85 17.07
N HIS A 140 9.08 -11.95 16.32
CA HIS A 140 9.81 -11.11 15.36
C HIS A 140 10.17 -9.74 15.95
N HIS A 141 11.42 -9.61 16.38
CA HIS A 141 11.97 -8.36 16.92
C HIS A 141 12.45 -7.37 15.85
N HIS A 142 12.57 -7.79 14.57
CA HIS A 142 13.17 -6.96 13.53
C HIS A 142 12.42 -7.04 12.18
N ILE A 143 12.14 -5.87 11.60
CA ILE A 143 11.85 -5.72 10.17
C ILE A 143 13.02 -6.24 9.36
N SER A 144 12.70 -7.11 8.39
CA SER A 144 13.46 -7.26 7.15
C SER A 144 12.52 -6.86 6.01
N TYR A 145 13.01 -6.03 5.08
CA TYR A 145 12.26 -5.66 3.88
C TYR A 145 11.89 -6.88 3.03
N ASP A 146 12.67 -7.96 3.10
CA ASP A 146 12.41 -9.21 2.37
C ASP A 146 11.18 -9.96 2.91
N LYS A 147 10.66 -9.55 4.07
CA LYS A 147 9.43 -10.09 4.67
C LYS A 147 8.20 -9.24 4.39
N LEU A 148 8.34 -8.07 3.76
CA LEU A 148 7.18 -7.29 3.31
C LEU A 148 6.46 -8.07 2.22
N SER A 149 5.13 -8.03 2.26
CA SER A 149 4.30 -8.67 1.24
C SER A 149 3.17 -7.75 0.81
N PHE A 150 3.00 -7.65 -0.50
CA PHE A 150 1.93 -6.92 -1.16
C PHE A 150 0.90 -7.88 -1.76
N LYS A 151 1.16 -9.20 -1.74
CA LYS A 151 0.27 -10.26 -2.26
C LYS A 151 -1.20 -10.14 -1.85
N SER A 152 -1.52 -9.64 -0.66
CA SER A 152 -2.92 -9.46 -0.24
C SER A 152 -3.65 -8.27 -0.90
N LEU A 153 -2.97 -7.56 -1.80
CA LEU A 153 -3.44 -6.30 -2.39
C LEU A 153 -3.87 -6.42 -3.85
N PHE A 154 -3.40 -7.43 -4.58
CA PHE A 154 -3.93 -7.80 -5.89
C PHE A 154 -4.87 -8.97 -5.72
#